data_AF-Q2GHQ8-F1
#
_entry.id   AF-Q2GHQ8-F1
#
_cell.length_a   1.000
_cell.length_b   1.000
_cell.length_c   1.000
_cell.angle_alpha   90.00
_cell.angle_beta   90.00
_cell.angle_gamma   90.00
#
_symmetry.space_group_name_H-M   'P 1'
#
loop_
_entity.id
_entity.type
_entity.pdbx_description
1 polymer ?
#
loop_
_entity_poly.entity_id
_entity_poly.type
_entity_poly.pdbx_seq_one_letter_code
_entity_poly.pdbx_strand_id
1 'polypeptide(L)' 'MTSTLNKVINDANVYNSPQNTSSSLSRGEALEILGLDKNASQEQINTAYHKLMKSMHPDKGGSPYLAQKLNEARDTLLN' A
#
# COMPACT_ATOMS: atom_id res chain seq x y z
N MET A 1 -5.57 42.45 19.60
CA MET A 1 -4.42 41.52 19.63
C MET A 1 -4.86 40.19 20.22
N THR A 2 -5.60 39.37 19.47
CA THR A 2 -5.87 37.98 19.87
C THR A 2 -6.11 37.11 18.63
N SER A 3 -5.17 36.19 18.43
CA SER A 3 -5.39 34.85 17.89
C SER A 3 -5.77 34.69 16.41
N THR A 4 -4.84 35.02 15.52
CA THR A 4 -4.78 34.45 14.15
C THR A 4 -4.09 33.07 14.11
N LEU A 5 -4.09 32.32 15.21
CA LEU A 5 -3.27 31.12 15.41
C LEU A 5 -3.99 29.78 15.25
N ASN A 6 -5.20 29.74 14.67
CA ASN A 6 -5.95 28.49 14.45
C ASN A 6 -5.97 28.01 12.98
N LYS A 7 -5.11 28.52 12.08
CA LYS A 7 -5.11 28.17 10.64
C LYS A 7 -3.88 27.37 10.16
N VAL A 8 -2.97 26.95 11.05
CA VAL A 8 -1.71 26.27 10.66
C VAL A 8 -1.59 24.83 11.21
N ILE A 9 -2.61 24.30 11.90
CA ILE A 9 -2.53 22.97 12.54
C ILE A 9 -3.19 21.86 11.69
N ASN A 10 -3.74 22.16 10.51
CA ASN A 10 -4.49 21.18 9.70
C ASN A 10 -3.72 20.54 8.53
N ASP A 11 -2.51 20.98 8.20
CA ASP A 11 -1.78 20.47 7.02
C ASP A 11 -0.89 19.24 7.30
N ALA A 12 -0.80 18.79 8.55
CA ALA A 12 0.11 17.70 8.94
C ALA A 12 -0.59 16.33 9.18
N ASN A 13 -1.88 16.18 8.86
CA ASN A 13 -2.64 14.97 9.19
C ASN A 13 -3.29 14.26 7.98
N VAL A 14 -2.81 14.53 6.76
CA VAL A 14 -3.29 13.88 5.52
C VAL A 14 -2.70 12.46 5.31
N TYR A 15 -1.79 12.01 6.18
CA TYR A 15 -1.32 10.61 6.19
C TYR A 15 -1.95 9.75 7.29
N ASN A 16 -3.06 10.20 7.89
CA ASN A 16 -3.88 9.31 8.71
C ASN A 16 -4.87 8.58 7.80
N SER A 17 -4.35 7.70 6.94
CA SER A 17 -5.18 6.61 6.41
C SER A 17 -5.65 5.81 7.60
N PRO A 18 -6.97 5.71 7.85
CA PRO A 18 -7.49 5.02 9.02
C PRO A 18 -6.99 3.58 8.98
N GLN A 19 -6.26 3.22 10.04
CA GLN A 19 -5.91 1.85 10.41
C GLN A 19 -7.22 1.05 10.49
N ASN A 20 -7.65 0.49 9.36
CA ASN A 20 -8.77 -0.41 9.33
C ASN A 20 -8.23 -1.77 9.75
N THR A 21 -8.38 -2.06 11.04
CA THR A 21 -8.16 -3.37 11.65
C THR A 21 -9.22 -4.38 11.20
N SER A 22 -9.56 -4.42 9.92
CA SER A 22 -10.35 -5.49 9.32
C SER A 22 -9.42 -6.43 8.59
N SER A 23 -9.66 -7.72 8.84
CA SER A 23 -8.80 -8.86 8.58
C SER A 23 -8.57 -9.19 7.09
N SER A 24 -8.72 -8.23 6.19
CA SER A 24 -8.58 -8.40 4.74
C SER A 24 -8.11 -7.09 4.10
N LEU A 25 -7.02 -7.16 3.34
CA LEU A 25 -6.49 -6.03 2.57
C LEU A 25 -7.58 -5.43 1.68
N SER A 26 -7.74 -4.12 1.69
CA SER A 26 -8.65 -3.44 0.76
C SER A 26 -8.02 -3.36 -0.64
N ARG A 27 -8.85 -3.35 -1.70
CA ARG A 27 -8.39 -3.15 -3.09
C ARG A 27 -7.52 -1.90 -3.25
N GLY A 28 -7.84 -0.81 -2.55
CA GLY A 28 -7.03 0.41 -2.58
C GLY A 28 -5.64 0.21 -1.96
N GLU A 29 -5.59 -0.39 -0.78
CA GLU A 29 -4.32 -0.69 -0.09
C GLU A 29 -3.47 -1.70 -0.87
N ALA A 30 -4.09 -2.68 -1.51
CA ALA A 30 -3.41 -3.64 -2.35
C ALA A 30 -2.73 -2.99 -3.58
N LEU A 31 -3.40 -2.02 -4.21
CA LEU A 31 -2.82 -1.22 -5.29
C LEU A 31 -1.66 -0.36 -4.81
N GLU A 32 -1.78 0.26 -3.64
CA GLU A 32 -0.71 1.05 -3.03
C GLU A 32 0.52 0.19 -2.69
N ILE A 33 0.32 -1.01 -2.14
CA ILE A 33 1.40 -1.97 -1.84
C ILE A 33 2.16 -2.37 -3.12
N LEU A 34 1.45 -2.54 -4.24
CA LEU A 34 2.06 -2.86 -5.53
C LEU A 34 2.58 -1.63 -6.28
N GLY A 35 2.32 -0.42 -5.77
CA GLY A 35 2.69 0.84 -6.43
C GLY A 35 1.95 1.06 -7.76
N LEU A 36 0.70 0.63 -7.83
CA LEU A 36 -0.15 0.68 -9.02
C LEU A 36 -1.30 1.67 -8.86
N ASP A 37 -1.76 2.19 -9.99
CA ASP A 37 -2.92 3.08 -10.05
C ASP A 37 -4.23 2.28 -9.95
N LYS A 38 -5.34 2.93 -9.55
CA LYS A 38 -6.67 2.30 -9.47
C LYS A 38 -7.18 1.72 -10.78
N ASN A 39 -6.63 2.19 -11.91
CA ASN A 39 -6.96 1.71 -13.25
C ASN A 39 -5.99 0.64 -13.78
N ALA A 40 -5.12 0.10 -12.93
CA ALA A 40 -4.14 -0.90 -13.36
C ALA A 40 -4.83 -2.18 -13.88
N SER A 41 -4.33 -2.70 -14.99
CA SER A 41 -4.77 -3.97 -15.56
C SER A 41 -4.20 -5.16 -14.79
N GLN A 42 -4.83 -6.34 -14.96
CA GLN A 42 -4.35 -7.60 -14.38
C GLN A 42 -2.91 -7.94 -14.81
N GLU A 43 -2.51 -7.59 -16.04
CA GLU A 43 -1.14 -7.75 -16.51
C GLU A 43 -0.16 -6.84 -15.76
N GLN A 44 -0.56 -5.59 -15.48
CA GLN A 44 0.25 -4.65 -14.70
C GLN A 44 0.40 -5.13 -13.26
N ILE A 45 -0.67 -5.67 -12.66
CA ILE A 45 -0.67 -6.27 -11.33
C ILE A 45 0.35 -7.41 -11.22
N ASN A 46 0.29 -8.38 -12.13
CA ASN A 46 1.23 -9.51 -12.12
C ASN A 46 2.68 -9.06 -12.40
N THR A 47 2.88 -8.09 -13.29
CA THR A 47 4.20 -7.56 -13.63
C THR A 47 4.84 -6.85 -12.43
N ALA A 48 4.09 -5.96 -11.76
CA ALA A 48 4.55 -5.25 -10.57
C ALA A 48 4.85 -6.23 -9.43
N TYR A 49 3.96 -7.20 -9.21
CA TYR A 49 4.14 -8.26 -8.23
C TYR A 49 5.44 -9.05 -8.46
N HIS A 50 5.71 -9.53 -9.68
CA HIS A 50 6.94 -10.28 -9.97
C HIS A 50 8.20 -9.44 -9.77
N LYS A 51 8.15 -8.15 -10.15
CA LYS A 51 9.27 -7.22 -9.97
C LYS A 51 9.56 -6.99 -8.49
N LEU A 52 8.52 -6.72 -7.69
CA LEU A 52 8.64 -6.48 -6.26
C LEU A 52 9.06 -7.75 -5.52
N MET A 53 8.46 -8.90 -5.83
CA MET A 53 8.79 -10.18 -5.20
C MET A 53 10.25 -10.57 -5.45
N LYS A 54 10.77 -10.38 -6.67
CA LYS A 54 12.18 -10.64 -7.00
C LYS A 54 13.15 -9.77 -6.20
N SER A 55 12.73 -8.56 -5.82
CA SER A 55 13.52 -7.63 -5.01
C SER A 55 13.36 -7.87 -3.50
N MET A 56 12.18 -8.31 -3.08
CA MET A 56 11.80 -8.50 -1.67
C MET A 56 11.95 -9.95 -1.19
N HIS A 57 12.45 -10.85 -2.05
CA HIS A 57 12.64 -12.26 -1.69
C HIS A 57 13.65 -12.39 -0.54
N PRO A 58 13.38 -13.24 0.48
CA PRO A 58 14.28 -13.44 1.62
C PRO A 58 15.68 -13.90 1.20
N ASP A 59 15.81 -14.70 0.13
CA ASP A 59 17.13 -15.13 -0.38
C ASP A 59 18.00 -13.98 -0.91
N LYS A 60 17.41 -12.80 -1.15
CA LYS A 60 18.14 -11.59 -1.55
C LYS A 60 18.22 -10.54 -0.44
N GLY A 61 17.92 -10.93 0.80
CA GLY A 61 17.90 -10.02 1.95
C GLY A 61 16.58 -9.30 2.16
N GLY A 62 15.50 -9.74 1.50
CA GLY A 62 14.16 -9.22 1.74
C GLY A 62 13.50 -9.81 2.99
N SER A 63 12.30 -9.32 3.32
CA SER A 63 11.57 -9.78 4.50
C SER A 63 10.44 -10.75 4.10
N PRO A 64 10.32 -11.93 4.75
CA PRO A 64 9.20 -12.83 4.57
C PRO A 64 7.84 -12.14 4.76
N TYR A 65 7.78 -11.19 5.70
CA TYR A 65 6.58 -10.39 5.97
C TYR A 65 6.18 -9.51 4.77
N LEU A 66 7.16 -8.89 4.10
CA LEU A 66 6.90 -8.07 2.92
C LEU A 66 6.47 -8.92 1.73
N ALA A 67 7.07 -10.10 1.56
CA ALA A 67 6.64 -11.07 0.56
C ALA A 67 5.18 -11.51 0.80
N GLN A 68 4.81 -11.78 2.06
CA GLN A 68 3.43 -12.11 2.41
C GLN A 68 2.46 -10.97 2.08
N LYS A 69 2.79 -9.73 2.43
CA LYS A 69 1.99 -8.54 2.06
C LYS A 69 1.79 -8.39 0.55
N LEU A 70 2.81 -8.69 -0.26
CA LEU A 70 2.71 -8.67 -1.72
C LEU A 70 1.77 -9.75 -2.26
N ASN A 71 1.77 -10.94 -1.65
CA ASN A 71 0.86 -12.03 -2.00
C ASN A 71 -0.58 -11.63 -1.68
N GLU A 72 -0.84 -11.17 -0.46
CA GLU A 72 -2.18 -10.74 -0.04
C GLU A 72 -2.72 -9.59 -0.91
N ALA A 73 -1.85 -8.64 -1.30
CA ALA A 73 -2.23 -7.57 -2.21
C ALA A 73 -2.62 -8.11 -3.60
N ARG A 74 -1.81 -9.01 -4.18
CA ARG A 74 -2.14 -9.63 -5.47
C ARG A 74 -3.47 -10.39 -5.38
N ASP A 75 -3.65 -11.20 -4.35
CA ASP A 75 -4.85 -12.03 -4.18
C ASP A 75 -6.09 -11.14 -4.02
N THR A 76 -6.00 -10.03 -3.27
CA THR A 76 -7.08 -9.04 -3.13
C THR A 76 -7.51 -8.40 -4.46
N LEU A 77 -6.58 -8.25 -5.42
CA LEU A 77 -6.88 -7.61 -6.72
C LEU A 77 -7.38 -8.58 -7.78
N LEU A 78 -7.04 -9.87 -7.65
CA LEU A 78 -7.31 -10.90 -8.64
C LEU A 78 -8.42 -11.87 -8.24
N ASN A 79 -8.87 -11.82 -6.98
CA ASN A 79 -9.95 -12.63 -6.41
C ASN A 79 -11.23 -11.82 -6.27
#